data_AF-A0A2S1R0K7-F1
#
_entry.id   AF-A0A2S1R0K7-F1
#
_cell.length_a   1.000
_cell.length_b   1.000
_cell.length_c   1.000
_cell.angle_alpha   90.00
_cell.angle_beta   90.00
_cell.angle_gamma   90.00
#
_symmetry.space_group_name_H-M   'P 1'
#
loop_
_entity.id
_entity.type
_entity.pdbx_description
1 polymer ?
#
loop_
_entity_poly.entity_id
_entity_poly.type
_entity_poly.pdbx_seq_one_letter_code
_entity_poly.pdbx_strand_id
1 'polypeptide(L)'
;MVNTDDFIKRIEILLDHYAISASVFADKVGVQRSGLSHLLSGRNKPSLDFIMKIMESFPEVDLYWLLNGTGTFPKEIETTVASPAASPVAETLPPPAPVAVSEKTEPIITDLFSQVEIAEPAPATAQEIEPVNKAAVKKPETAKKIEKVLLFYTDGTFKEYTPEN
;
A
#
# COMPACT_ATOMS: atom_id res chain seq x y z
N MET A 1 4.88 26.55 -9.89
CA MET A 1 3.72 25.81 -9.36
C MET A 1 3.79 24.39 -9.91
N VAL A 2 3.69 23.35 -9.09
CA VAL A 2 3.81 21.96 -9.56
C VAL A 2 2.65 21.65 -10.50
N ASN A 3 2.97 21.19 -11.72
CA ASN A 3 1.95 20.78 -12.68
C ASN A 3 1.42 19.39 -12.30
N THR A 4 0.16 19.31 -11.88
CA THR A 4 -0.42 18.07 -11.37
C THR A 4 -0.64 17.06 -12.50
N ASP A 5 -0.99 17.53 -13.71
CA ASP A 5 -1.17 16.67 -14.88
C ASP A 5 0.13 15.97 -15.27
N ASP A 6 1.26 16.67 -15.22
CA ASP A 6 2.55 16.08 -15.54
C ASP A 6 3.03 15.11 -14.44
N PHE A 7 2.68 15.37 -13.18
CA PHE A 7 2.93 14.42 -12.09
C PHE A 7 2.17 13.11 -12.32
N ILE A 8 0.90 13.17 -12.73
CA ILE A 8 0.08 11.98 -13.02
C ILE A 8 0.70 11.15 -14.15
N LYS A 9 1.11 11.78 -15.25
CA LYS A 9 1.80 11.08 -16.35
C LYS A 9 3.06 10.35 -15.90
N ARG A 10 3.80 10.91 -14.94
CA ARG A 10 5.00 10.26 -14.39
C ARG A 10 4.66 9.07 -13.52
N ILE A 11 3.56 9.14 -12.77
CA ILE A 11 3.02 7.96 -12.07
C ILE A 11 2.63 6.88 -13.10
N GLU A 12 2.01 7.23 -14.22
CA GLU A 12 1.68 6.28 -15.29
C GLU A 12 2.95 5.62 -15.87
N ILE A 13 3.99 6.40 -16.19
CA ILE A 13 5.29 5.87 -16.64
C ILE A 13 5.88 4.89 -15.61
N LEU A 14 5.75 5.22 -14.33
CA LEU A 14 6.24 4.41 -13.23
C LEU A 14 5.44 3.09 -13.13
N LEU A 15 4.11 3.13 -13.25
CA LEU A 15 3.26 1.94 -13.30
C LEU A 15 3.63 1.03 -14.47
N ASP A 16 3.83 1.60 -15.66
CA ASP A 16 4.21 0.87 -16.86
C ASP A 16 5.60 0.25 -16.73
N HIS A 17 6.58 0.97 -16.17
CA HIS A 17 7.95 0.49 -15.98
C HIS A 17 8.01 -0.76 -15.10
N TYR A 18 7.25 -0.80 -13.99
CA TYR A 18 7.18 -2.01 -13.15
C TYR A 18 6.11 -3.01 -13.59
N ALA A 19 5.35 -2.72 -14.66
CA ALA A 19 4.22 -3.51 -15.13
C ALA A 19 3.21 -3.86 -14.01
N ILE A 20 2.91 -2.88 -13.15
CA ILE A 20 1.97 -3.05 -12.02
C ILE A 20 0.71 -2.21 -12.20
N SER A 21 -0.41 -2.72 -11.70
CA SER A 21 -1.65 -1.94 -11.66
C SER A 21 -1.59 -0.85 -10.58
N ALA A 22 -2.40 0.20 -10.73
CA ALA A 22 -2.55 1.26 -9.73
C ALA A 22 -2.93 0.71 -8.34
N SER A 23 -3.74 -0.34 -8.26
CA SER A 23 -4.10 -0.96 -6.97
C SER A 23 -2.89 -1.55 -6.26
N VAL A 24 -2.05 -2.29 -7.00
CA VAL A 24 -0.82 -2.89 -6.45
C VAL A 24 0.20 -1.81 -6.07
N PHE A 25 0.30 -0.74 -6.86
CA PHE A 25 1.14 0.40 -6.53
C PHE A 25 0.70 1.08 -5.23
N ALA A 26 -0.60 1.33 -5.05
CA ALA A 26 -1.12 1.91 -3.81
C ALA A 26 -0.78 1.05 -2.58
N ASP A 27 -0.94 -0.27 -2.72
CA ASP A 27 -0.63 -1.22 -1.66
C ASP A 27 0.88 -1.23 -1.34
N LYS A 28 1.76 -1.16 -2.35
CA LYS A 28 3.22 -1.08 -2.19
C LYS A 28 3.68 0.20 -1.50
N VAL A 29 3.11 1.34 -1.88
CA VAL A 29 3.44 2.66 -1.31
C VAL A 29 2.80 2.86 0.06
N GLY A 30 1.87 2.00 0.46
CA GLY A 30 1.16 2.14 1.74
C GLY A 30 0.20 3.32 1.75
N VAL A 31 -0.48 3.57 0.61
CA VAL A 31 -1.54 4.56 0.49
C VAL A 31 -2.88 3.93 0.12
N GLN A 32 -3.97 4.62 0.46
CA GLN A 32 -5.31 4.13 0.15
C GLN A 32 -5.55 4.16 -1.38
N ARG A 33 -6.09 3.06 -1.92
CA ARG A 33 -6.42 2.94 -3.36
C ARG A 33 -7.33 4.06 -3.87
N SER A 34 -8.28 4.49 -3.04
CA SER A 34 -9.14 5.64 -3.34
C SER A 34 -8.35 6.94 -3.47
N GLY A 35 -7.34 7.16 -2.62
CA GLY A 35 -6.46 8.33 -2.67
C GLY A 35 -5.69 8.39 -3.98
N LEU A 36 -5.08 7.27 -4.38
CA LEU A 36 -4.39 7.17 -5.67
C LEU A 36 -5.35 7.35 -6.85
N SER A 37 -6.54 6.75 -6.81
CA SER A 37 -7.52 6.88 -7.89
C SER A 37 -7.99 8.31 -8.09
N HIS A 38 -8.26 9.06 -7.01
CA HIS A 38 -8.61 10.47 -7.10
C HIS A 38 -7.45 11.33 -7.64
N LEU A 39 -6.21 10.99 -7.31
CA LEU A 39 -5.03 11.65 -7.83
C LEU A 39 -4.88 11.42 -9.35
N LEU A 40 -4.97 10.17 -9.81
CA LEU A 40 -4.91 9.82 -11.23
C LEU A 40 -6.04 10.46 -12.05
N SER A 41 -7.20 10.73 -11.43
CA SER A 41 -8.30 11.45 -12.07
C SER A 41 -8.09 12.98 -12.20
N GLY A 42 -6.98 13.53 -11.69
CA GLY A 42 -6.68 14.96 -11.74
C GLY A 42 -7.45 15.81 -10.73
N ARG A 43 -8.24 15.20 -9.85
CA ARG A 43 -9.10 15.92 -8.89
C ARG A 43 -8.37 16.33 -7.62
N ASN A 44 -7.27 15.66 -7.29
CA ASN A 44 -6.49 15.89 -6.07
C ASN A 44 -5.03 16.19 -6.37
N LYS A 45 -4.43 17.08 -5.57
CA LYS A 45 -2.98 17.27 -5.54
C LYS A 45 -2.31 16.17 -4.70
N PRO A 46 -1.12 15.68 -5.08
CA PRO A 46 -0.33 14.81 -4.23
C PRO A 46 -0.02 15.49 -2.89
N SER A 47 -0.18 14.75 -1.79
CA SER A 47 0.33 15.18 -0.50
C SER A 47 1.84 14.97 -0.43
N LEU A 48 2.52 15.73 0.43
CA LEU A 48 3.94 15.51 0.68
C LEU A 48 4.21 14.10 1.21
N ASP A 49 3.38 13.62 2.14
CA ASP A 49 3.46 12.24 2.67
C ASP A 49 3.44 11.18 1.56
N PHE A 50 2.57 11.37 0.56
CA PHE A 50 2.51 10.46 -0.58
C PHE A 50 3.79 10.47 -1.40
N ILE A 51 4.35 11.66 -1.67
CA ILE A 51 5.60 11.79 -2.41
C ILE A 51 6.76 11.13 -1.65
N MET A 52 6.84 11.34 -0.34
CA MET A 52 7.87 10.73 0.51
C MET A 52 7.79 9.20 0.48
N LYS A 53 6.58 8.64 0.62
CA LYS A 53 6.38 7.19 0.54
C LYS A 53 6.77 6.59 -0.82
N ILE A 54 6.55 7.31 -1.92
CA ILE A 54 7.01 6.89 -3.25
C ILE A 54 8.54 6.80 -3.25
N MET A 55 9.24 7.82 -2.74
CA MET A 55 10.71 7.81 -2.69
C MET A 55 11.27 6.68 -1.82
N GLU A 56 10.59 6.35 -0.72
CA GLU A 56 10.95 5.23 0.16
C GLU A 56 10.71 3.88 -0.51
N SER A 57 9.61 3.73 -1.24
CA SER A 57 9.22 2.47 -1.89
C SER A 57 9.97 2.23 -3.21
N PHE A 58 10.37 3.30 -3.89
CA PHE A 58 11.01 3.28 -5.20
C PHE A 58 12.27 4.15 -5.17
N PRO A 59 13.40 3.65 -4.64
CA PRO A 59 14.63 4.43 -4.47
C PRO A 59 15.29 4.85 -5.80
N GLU A 60 14.90 4.22 -6.90
CA GLU A 60 15.32 4.56 -8.26
C GLU A 60 14.54 5.74 -8.87
N VAL A 61 13.51 6.24 -8.19
CA VAL A 61 12.74 7.42 -8.60
C VAL A 61 13.39 8.68 -8.03
N ASP A 62 13.81 9.59 -8.91
CA ASP A 62 14.31 10.90 -8.50
C ASP A 62 13.16 11.89 -8.22
N LEU A 63 13.29 12.66 -7.13
CA LEU A 63 12.28 13.63 -6.71
C LEU A 63 12.07 14.75 -7.73
N TYR A 64 13.15 15.28 -8.29
CA TYR A 64 13.06 16.35 -9.29
C TYR A 64 12.47 15.82 -10.60
N TRP A 65 12.78 14.57 -10.96
CA TRP A 65 12.13 13.92 -12.09
C TRP A 65 10.63 13.78 -11.84
N LEU A 66 10.22 13.29 -10.68
CA LEU A 66 8.81 13.07 -10.33
C LEU A 66 8.00 14.38 -10.30
N LEU A 67 8.55 15.44 -9.72
CA LEU A 67 7.83 16.71 -9.54
C LEU A 67 7.93 17.66 -10.74
N ASN A 68 9.10 17.74 -11.35
CA ASN A 68 9.42 18.76 -12.35
C ASN A 68 9.76 18.16 -13.73
N GLY A 69 9.93 16.83 -13.83
CA GLY A 69 10.37 16.17 -15.06
C GLY A 69 11.84 16.41 -15.37
N THR A 70 12.60 16.97 -14.44
CA THR A 70 14.02 17.26 -14.61
C THR A 70 14.84 16.22 -13.87
N GLY A 71 15.61 15.42 -14.59
CA GLY A 71 16.37 14.29 -14.04
C GLY A 71 16.22 13.06 -14.93
N THR A 72 16.65 11.91 -14.42
CA THR A 72 16.55 10.62 -15.11
C THR A 72 15.76 9.63 -14.26
N PHE A 73 14.90 8.88 -14.93
CA PHE A 73 14.26 7.69 -14.37
C PHE A 73 14.37 6.58 -15.41
N PRO A 74 14.86 5.39 -15.02
CA PRO A 74 15.35 5.04 -13.68
C PRO A 74 16.67 5.76 -13.34
N LYS A 75 16.86 6.16 -12.08
CA LYS A 75 18.16 6.64 -11.61
C LYS A 75 19.06 5.42 -11.47
N GLU A 76 20.09 5.32 -12.30
CA GLU A 76 21.18 4.37 -12.08
C GLU A 76 21.82 4.75 -10.74
N ILE A 77 21.49 4.00 -9.71
CA ILE A 77 22.14 4.10 -8.41
C ILE A 77 23.52 3.50 -8.67
N GLU A 78 24.48 4.34 -9.07
CA GLU A 78 25.89 3.97 -9.06
C GLU A 78 26.26 3.63 -7.63
N THR A 79 26.04 2.37 -7.29
CA THR A 79 26.68 1.73 -6.16
C THR A 79 28.15 1.83 -6.49
N THR A 80 28.82 2.80 -5.88
CA THR A 80 30.26 3.03 -5.98
C THR A 80 30.98 1.84 -5.35
N VAL A 81 30.97 0.69 -6.02
CA VAL A 81 32.06 -0.28 -5.92
C VAL A 81 33.00 0.08 -7.06
N ALA A 82 34.18 0.55 -6.69
CA ALA A 82 35.26 0.86 -7.60
C ALA A 82 35.48 -0.32 -8.58
N SER A 83 35.18 -0.09 -9.86
CA SER A 83 35.62 -0.96 -10.94
C SER A 83 36.59 -0.18 -11.81
N PRO A 84 37.89 -0.54 -11.84
CA PRO A 84 38.87 0.13 -12.66
C PRO A 84 38.73 -0.31 -14.12
N ALA A 85 38.70 0.68 -15.01
CA ALA A 85 39.29 0.69 -16.36
C ALA A 85 39.19 -0.58 -17.25
N ALA A 86 38.34 -0.47 -18.28
CA ALA A 86 38.59 -0.82 -19.69
C ALA A 86 39.55 -1.98 -20.05
N SER A 87 39.00 -3.10 -20.56
CA SER A 87 39.18 -3.62 -21.95
C SER A 87 38.91 -5.13 -22.05
N PRO A 88 38.48 -5.64 -23.23
CA PRO A 88 38.10 -7.05 -23.44
C PRO A 88 39.29 -7.91 -23.90
N VAL A 89 39.37 -9.18 -23.48
CA VAL A 89 39.99 -10.27 -24.26
C VAL A 89 39.73 -11.64 -23.60
N ALA A 90 39.75 -12.65 -24.46
CA ALA A 90 39.11 -13.96 -24.40
C ALA A 90 39.76 -15.04 -23.51
N GLU A 91 38.92 -16.05 -23.19
CA GLU A 91 39.18 -17.50 -23.25
C GLU A 91 40.15 -18.16 -22.24
N THR A 92 39.65 -19.14 -21.47
CA THR A 92 40.10 -20.57 -21.41
C THR A 92 39.72 -21.22 -20.05
N LEU A 93 38.95 -22.32 -20.08
CA LEU A 93 38.73 -23.30 -18.97
C LEU A 93 39.91 -24.32 -18.91
N PRO A 94 40.05 -25.33 -18.00
CA PRO A 94 39.17 -25.87 -16.94
C PRO A 94 39.95 -26.31 -15.62
N PRO A 95 39.62 -27.37 -14.82
CA PRO A 95 39.53 -27.35 -13.34
C PRO A 95 40.63 -28.20 -12.62
N PRO A 96 40.67 -28.40 -11.26
CA PRO A 96 39.89 -29.47 -10.58
C PRO A 96 39.56 -29.27 -9.06
N ALA A 97 38.32 -29.59 -8.69
CA ALA A 97 37.85 -30.37 -7.50
C ALA A 97 38.41 -30.07 -6.07
N PRO A 98 38.02 -30.86 -5.04
CA PRO A 98 36.91 -30.56 -4.15
C PRO A 98 37.37 -30.30 -2.69
N VAL A 99 36.65 -29.47 -1.93
CA VAL A 99 36.75 -29.49 -0.47
C VAL A 99 35.37 -29.47 0.13
N ALA A 100 35.15 -30.48 0.96
CA ALA A 100 33.91 -30.79 1.62
C ALA A 100 33.99 -30.37 3.10
N VAL A 101 32.79 -30.32 3.72
CA VAL A 101 32.50 -30.62 5.14
C VAL A 101 32.47 -29.47 6.17
N SER A 102 31.23 -29.30 6.70
CA SER A 102 30.77 -29.02 8.08
C SER A 102 31.07 -27.66 8.74
N GLU A 103 30.25 -27.11 9.66
CA GLU A 103 29.07 -27.61 10.39
C GLU A 103 28.24 -26.40 10.89
N LYS A 104 26.91 -26.57 10.94
CA LYS A 104 26.01 -26.26 12.07
C LYS A 104 26.05 -24.86 12.71
N THR A 105 24.93 -24.14 12.63
CA THR A 105 24.07 -23.75 13.78
C THR A 105 22.79 -23.06 13.27
N GLU A 106 21.64 -23.71 13.45
CA GLU A 106 20.31 -23.09 13.56
C GLU A 106 20.03 -22.78 15.05
N PRO A 107 18.92 -22.14 15.45
CA PRO A 107 18.19 -21.01 14.85
C PRO A 107 18.05 -19.86 15.88
N ILE A 108 17.73 -18.64 15.46
CA ILE A 108 17.14 -17.65 16.37
C ILE A 108 15.84 -17.16 15.75
N ILE A 109 14.79 -17.93 15.98
CA ILE A 109 13.42 -17.45 16.03
C ILE A 109 13.29 -16.60 17.30
N THR A 110 13.24 -15.28 17.16
CA THR A 110 12.76 -14.43 18.25
C THR A 110 11.24 -14.36 18.14
N ASP A 111 10.58 -15.39 18.65
CA ASP A 111 9.15 -15.36 18.97
C ASP A 111 8.92 -14.32 20.08
N LEU A 112 8.50 -13.12 19.68
CA LEU A 112 8.14 -12.01 20.57
C LEU A 112 6.70 -12.14 21.12
N PHE A 113 6.04 -13.27 20.88
CA PHE A 113 4.72 -13.59 21.40
C PHE A 113 4.76 -14.91 22.13
N SER A 114 5.21 -14.94 23.38
CA SER A 114 4.73 -15.89 24.40
C SER A 114 5.34 -15.60 25.77
N GLN A 115 4.69 -14.70 26.52
CA GLN A 115 4.31 -15.06 27.89
C GLN A 115 2.84 -14.71 28.06
N VAL A 116 2.06 -15.79 28.06
CA VAL A 116 0.66 -15.87 28.47
C VAL A 116 0.64 -15.90 29.99
N GLU A 117 -0.26 -15.13 30.60
CA GLU A 117 -0.81 -15.49 31.92
C GLU A 117 -2.32 -15.57 31.83
N ILE A 118 -2.81 -16.79 32.08
CA ILE A 118 -4.20 -17.23 32.08
C ILE A 118 -4.79 -16.95 33.46
N ALA A 119 -6.03 -16.48 33.50
CA ALA A 119 -6.93 -16.81 34.59
C ALA A 119 -8.36 -16.99 34.06
N GLU A 120 -8.73 -18.26 33.89
CA GLU A 120 -10.11 -18.75 33.80
C GLU A 120 -10.66 -18.98 35.22
N PRO A 121 -11.97 -18.85 35.46
CA PRO A 121 -12.73 -20.07 35.75
C PRO A 121 -14.16 -20.08 35.14
N ALA A 122 -14.57 -21.22 34.59
CA ALA A 122 -15.96 -21.61 34.32
C ALA A 122 -16.58 -22.34 35.57
N PRO A 123 -17.83 -22.89 35.59
CA PRO A 123 -19.06 -22.73 34.76
C PRO A 123 -20.39 -22.59 35.58
N ALA A 124 -21.53 -22.48 34.88
CA ALA A 124 -22.91 -22.96 35.22
C ALA A 124 -24.04 -21.98 35.67
N THR A 125 -25.15 -22.09 34.91
CA THR A 125 -26.59 -21.99 35.29
C THR A 125 -27.38 -20.67 35.08
N ALA A 126 -28.24 -20.74 34.06
CA ALA A 126 -29.63 -20.25 33.89
C ALA A 126 -30.17 -19.03 34.66
N GLN A 127 -30.79 -18.10 33.90
CA GLN A 127 -32.06 -17.40 34.17
C GLN A 127 -32.35 -16.47 32.97
N GLU A 128 -33.29 -16.81 32.10
CA GLU A 128 -34.71 -16.39 32.09
C GLU A 128 -34.91 -14.93 31.66
N ILE A 129 -35.52 -14.78 30.48
CA ILE A 129 -36.01 -13.54 29.87
C ILE A 129 -37.33 -13.15 30.51
N GLU A 130 -37.51 -11.90 30.94
CA GLU A 130 -38.77 -11.11 30.95
C GLU A 130 -38.44 -9.62 31.31
N PRO A 131 -39.33 -8.63 31.02
CA PRO A 131 -38.98 -7.36 30.36
C PRO A 131 -39.08 -6.11 31.28
N VAL A 132 -39.10 -4.88 30.67
CA VAL A 132 -39.41 -3.53 31.23
C VAL A 132 -38.12 -2.71 31.57
N ASN A 133 -37.83 -1.48 31.10
CA ASN A 133 -38.67 -0.39 30.60
C ASN A 133 -37.91 0.64 29.74
N LYS A 134 -38.71 1.31 28.91
CA LYS A 134 -38.48 2.52 28.10
C LYS A 134 -37.67 3.62 28.80
N ALA A 135 -36.50 3.98 28.23
CA ALA A 135 -35.86 5.27 28.44
C ALA A 135 -35.29 5.80 27.10
N ALA A 136 -35.87 6.92 26.68
CA ALA A 136 -35.65 7.70 25.48
C ALA A 136 -34.25 7.63 24.83
N VAL A 137 -34.20 7.05 23.63
CA VAL A 137 -33.14 7.35 22.66
C VAL A 137 -33.33 8.79 22.20
N LYS A 138 -32.34 9.64 22.51
CA LYS A 138 -32.29 11.03 22.05
C LYS A 138 -32.32 11.05 20.51
N LYS A 139 -33.42 11.62 20.00
CA LYS A 139 -33.62 11.99 18.60
C LYS A 139 -32.54 13.01 18.20
N PRO A 140 -31.75 12.79 17.14
CA PRO A 140 -30.99 13.88 16.54
C PRO A 140 -32.00 14.76 15.79
N GLU A 141 -32.34 15.91 16.38
CA GLU A 141 -32.93 17.04 15.68
C GLU A 141 -31.91 17.61 14.70
N THR A 142 -31.92 17.08 13.48
CA THR A 142 -31.79 17.88 12.26
C THR A 142 -32.50 17.10 11.17
N ALA A 143 -33.63 17.60 10.69
CA ALA A 143 -34.36 17.02 9.56
C ALA A 143 -33.53 17.24 8.28
N LYS A 144 -32.56 16.37 8.03
CA LYS A 144 -31.78 16.38 6.80
C LYS A 144 -32.66 15.83 5.68
N LYS A 145 -32.85 16.63 4.62
CA LYS A 145 -33.55 16.19 3.40
C LYS A 145 -32.67 15.14 2.71
N ILE A 146 -33.23 13.95 2.46
CA ILE A 146 -32.54 12.91 1.70
C ILE A 146 -32.59 13.34 0.22
N GLU A 147 -31.42 13.47 -0.40
CA GLU A 147 -31.30 13.86 -1.81
C GLU A 147 -31.39 12.62 -2.73
N LYS A 148 -30.70 11.54 -2.37
CA LYS A 148 -30.63 10.31 -3.16
C LYS A 148 -30.10 9.15 -2.32
N VAL A 149 -30.53 7.92 -2.63
CA VAL A 149 -30.06 6.68 -2.02
C VAL A 149 -29.56 5.73 -3.11
N LEU A 150 -28.36 5.15 -2.95
CA LEU A 150 -27.83 4.09 -3.82
C LEU A 150 -27.76 2.78 -3.04
N LEU A 151 -28.34 1.71 -3.60
CA LEU A 151 -28.28 0.34 -3.08
C LEU A 151 -27.34 -0.46 -3.97
N PHE A 152 -26.32 -1.08 -3.39
CA PHE A 152 -25.42 -2.00 -4.10
C PHE A 152 -25.80 -3.45 -3.79
N TYR A 153 -25.88 -4.26 -4.83
CA TYR A 153 -26.15 -5.69 -4.73
C TYR A 153 -24.85 -6.49 -4.81
N THR A 154 -24.89 -7.71 -4.29
CA THR A 154 -23.73 -8.62 -4.27
C THR A 154 -23.33 -9.11 -5.66
N ASP A 155 -24.21 -8.97 -6.65
CA ASP A 155 -23.95 -9.27 -8.07
C ASP A 155 -23.27 -8.10 -8.80
N GLY A 156 -22.93 -7.03 -8.09
CA GLY A 156 -22.30 -5.84 -8.64
C GLY A 156 -23.27 -4.85 -9.30
N THR A 157 -24.58 -5.13 -9.31
CA THR A 157 -25.57 -4.17 -9.77
C THR A 157 -25.88 -3.13 -8.68
N PHE A 158 -26.45 -1.98 -9.09
CA PHE A 158 -26.93 -0.99 -8.14
C PHE A 158 -28.31 -0.45 -8.53
N LYS A 159 -29.06 0.02 -7.53
CA LYS A 159 -30.31 0.77 -7.71
C LYS A 159 -30.21 2.14 -7.08
N GLU A 160 -30.69 3.12 -7.81
CA GLU A 160 -30.76 4.52 -7.40
C GLU A 160 -32.21 4.88 -7.08
N TYR A 161 -32.40 5.54 -5.94
CA TYR A 161 -33.69 6.07 -5.50
C TYR A 161 -33.55 7.56 -5.19
N THR A 162 -34.35 8.35 -5.87
CA THR A 162 -34.55 9.77 -5.56
C THR A 162 -35.94 9.87 -4.93
N PRO A 163 -36.08 10.36 -3.68
CA PRO A 163 -37.39 10.56 -3.10
C PRO A 163 -38.13 11.64 -3.89
N GLU A 164 -39.15 11.24 -4.66
CA GLU A 164 -40.11 12.19 -5.24
C GLU A 164 -40.85 12.90 -4.11
N ASN A 165 -41.04 14.21 -4.29
CA ASN A 165 -41.53 15.13 -3.28
C ASN A 165 -43.06 15.23 -3.29
#